data_AF-A0AAV4DFB3-F1
#
_entry.id   AF-A0AAV4DFB3-F1
#
_cell.length_a   1.000
_cell.length_b   1.000
_cell.length_c   1.000
_cell.angle_alpha   90.00
_cell.angle_beta   90.00
_cell.angle_gamma   90.00
#
_symmetry.space_group_name_H-M   'P 1'
#
loop_
_entity.id
_entity.type
_entity.pdbx_description
1 polymer ?
#
loop_
_entity_poly.entity_id
_entity_poly.type
_entity_poly.pdbx_seq_one_letter_code
_entity_poly.pdbx_strand_id
1 'polypeptide(L)'
;MNSEKSFLCSAIERESSSLRAVSLDIWNHPELGYNEHHAHKVLTDFLESKGFCVEKHFVIPTAFKATAARKDFTEDTPIIGVMCEYDALPGIGHACGHNLIAILGLAVACAIKEAFDSGVLKGKPRYTLHAYLLNSSLITCAYDYYLQMIVLGCPAEEGEGGKIDLIEAGAYDDMDIAMMAHPSQFNLPKPVYVAKNW
;
A
#
# COMPACT_ATOMS: atom_id res chain seq x y z
N MET A 1 18.35 -1.41 19.77
CA MET A 1 17.56 -1.37 18.52
C MET A 1 18.29 -0.45 17.56
N ASN A 2 18.43 -0.78 16.27
CA ASN A 2 19.14 0.09 15.33
C ASN A 2 18.40 1.44 15.14
N SER A 3 19.11 2.54 14.86
CA SER A 3 18.58 3.90 14.75
C SER A 3 17.42 4.02 13.76
N GLU A 4 17.53 3.35 12.62
CA GLU A 4 16.56 3.31 11.53
C GLU A 4 15.29 2.60 11.97
N LYS A 5 15.42 1.47 12.68
CA LYS A 5 14.27 0.74 13.23
C LYS A 5 13.55 1.60 14.27
N SER A 6 14.28 2.31 15.12
CA SER A 6 13.67 3.22 16.09
C SER A 6 12.94 4.36 15.39
N PHE A 7 13.52 4.92 14.33
CA PHE A 7 12.88 5.96 13.53
C PHE A 7 11.54 5.49 12.94
N LEU A 8 11.54 4.33 12.29
CA LEU A 8 10.33 3.74 11.69
C LEU A 8 9.25 3.48 12.74
N CYS A 9 9.61 2.92 13.89
CA CYS A 9 8.65 2.72 14.99
C CYS A 9 8.05 4.05 15.47
N SER A 10 8.86 5.11 15.60
CA SER A 10 8.35 6.43 15.97
C SER A 10 7.46 7.06 14.90
N ALA A 11 7.73 6.80 13.61
CA ALA A 11 6.88 7.25 12.51
C ALA A 11 5.49 6.61 12.57
N ILE A 12 5.43 5.30 12.83
CA ILE A 12 4.16 4.60 13.05
C ILE A 12 3.42 5.17 14.26
N GLU A 13 4.12 5.41 15.37
CA GLU A 13 3.50 5.91 16.60
C GLU A 13 2.88 7.31 16.40
N ARG A 14 3.51 8.18 15.60
CA ARG A 14 2.95 9.50 15.25
C ARG A 14 1.61 9.40 14.51
N GLU A 15 1.43 8.34 13.72
CA GLU A 15 0.21 8.10 12.95
C GLU A 15 -0.80 7.21 13.68
N SER A 16 -0.50 6.75 14.89
CA SER A 16 -1.34 5.80 15.64
C SER A 16 -2.80 6.24 15.76
N SER A 17 -3.03 7.52 16.09
CA SER A 17 -4.38 8.08 16.22
C SER A 17 -5.14 8.17 14.90
N SER A 18 -4.47 8.55 13.81
CA SER A 18 -5.08 8.70 12.48
C SER A 18 -5.39 7.33 11.88
N LEU A 19 -4.47 6.37 12.01
CA LEU A 19 -4.64 4.97 11.61
C LEU A 19 -5.78 4.31 12.40
N ARG A 20 -5.86 4.55 13.72
CA ARG A 20 -6.96 4.04 14.54
C ARG A 20 -8.31 4.58 14.07
N ALA A 21 -8.38 5.86 13.71
CA ALA A 21 -9.61 6.45 13.19
C ALA A 21 -10.05 5.78 11.88
N VAL A 22 -9.12 5.58 10.93
CA VAL A 22 -9.38 4.84 9.68
C VAL A 22 -9.87 3.42 9.98
N SER A 23 -9.20 2.69 10.86
CA SER A 23 -9.56 1.31 11.18
C SER A 23 -10.96 1.18 11.77
N LEU A 24 -11.32 2.10 12.69
CA LEU A 24 -12.64 2.10 13.31
C LEU A 24 -13.72 2.55 12.34
N ASP A 25 -13.42 3.45 11.41
CA ASP A 25 -14.36 3.87 10.38
C ASP A 25 -14.70 2.71 9.44
N ILE A 26 -13.68 2.01 8.92
CA ILE A 26 -13.87 0.81 8.10
C ILE A 26 -14.62 -0.28 8.89
N TRP A 27 -14.22 -0.54 10.15
CA TRP A 27 -14.90 -1.52 11.00
C TRP A 27 -16.40 -1.28 11.14
N ASN A 28 -16.83 -0.02 11.26
CA ASN A 28 -18.23 0.35 11.46
C ASN A 28 -19.05 0.39 10.16
N HIS A 29 -18.41 0.26 8.99
CA HIS A 29 -19.05 0.28 7.68
C HIS A 29 -18.64 -0.96 6.87
N PRO A 30 -19.06 -2.17 7.30
CA PRO A 30 -18.69 -3.39 6.61
C PRO A 30 -19.31 -3.45 5.21
N GLU A 31 -18.47 -3.67 4.21
CA GLU A 31 -18.86 -3.80 2.81
C GLU A 31 -18.36 -5.15 2.26
N LEU A 32 -19.17 -5.80 1.42
CA LEU A 32 -18.82 -7.08 0.82
C LEU A 32 -17.84 -6.89 -0.34
N GLY A 33 -17.19 -7.98 -0.72
CA GLY A 33 -16.26 -7.99 -1.84
C GLY A 33 -16.85 -7.39 -3.12
N TYR A 34 -16.01 -6.67 -3.86
CA TYR A 34 -16.34 -5.84 -5.03
C TYR A 34 -17.29 -4.65 -4.79
N ASN A 35 -17.73 -4.42 -3.55
CA ASN A 35 -18.67 -3.36 -3.18
C ASN A 35 -18.11 -2.45 -2.07
N GLU A 36 -16.80 -2.48 -1.82
CA GLU A 36 -16.09 -1.78 -0.74
C GLU A 36 -15.87 -0.28 -1.02
N HIS A 37 -16.92 0.44 -1.39
CA HIS A 37 -16.83 1.84 -1.82
C HIS A 37 -16.43 2.81 -0.70
N HIS A 38 -16.94 2.62 0.51
CA HIS A 38 -16.57 3.42 1.68
C HIS A 38 -15.13 3.16 2.08
N ALA A 39 -14.75 1.89 2.25
CA ALA A 39 -13.40 1.53 2.63
C ALA A 39 -12.37 2.02 1.59
N HIS A 40 -12.67 1.81 0.30
CA HIS A 40 -11.89 2.33 -0.81
C HIS A 40 -11.66 3.84 -0.71
N LYS A 41 -12.73 4.61 -0.52
CA LYS A 41 -12.67 6.07 -0.41
C LYS A 41 -11.82 6.49 0.79
N VAL A 42 -12.05 5.90 1.96
CA VAL A 42 -11.31 6.21 3.20
C VAL A 42 -9.81 5.97 3.01
N LEU A 43 -9.42 4.84 2.42
CA LEU A 43 -8.02 4.47 2.23
C LEU A 43 -7.33 5.37 1.19
N THR A 44 -8.00 5.63 0.06
CA THR A 44 -7.43 6.47 -1.00
C THR A 44 -7.29 7.92 -0.55
N ASP A 45 -8.30 8.49 0.12
CA ASP A 45 -8.24 9.85 0.67
C ASP A 45 -7.15 9.97 1.74
N PHE A 46 -6.98 8.95 2.58
CA PHE A 46 -5.88 8.92 3.55
C PHE A 46 -4.51 8.98 2.86
N LEU A 47 -4.29 8.13 1.86
CA LEU A 47 -3.01 8.08 1.13
C LEU A 47 -2.72 9.40 0.38
N GLU A 48 -3.73 10.00 -0.26
CA GLU A 48 -3.62 11.32 -0.87
C GLU A 48 -3.23 12.39 0.15
N SER A 49 -3.84 12.36 1.35
CA SER A 49 -3.50 13.29 2.43
C SER A 49 -2.04 13.15 2.92
N LYS A 50 -1.42 11.99 2.69
CA LYS A 50 -0.01 11.71 2.98
C LYS A 50 0.92 11.97 1.79
N GLY A 51 0.40 12.51 0.68
CA GLY A 51 1.19 12.90 -0.48
C GLY A 51 1.60 11.74 -1.39
N PHE A 52 0.88 10.61 -1.35
CA PHE A 52 1.01 9.57 -2.37
C PHE A 52 0.28 10.01 -3.65
N CYS A 53 0.77 9.61 -4.83
CA CYS A 53 -0.08 9.62 -6.02
C CYS A 53 -0.94 8.37 -6.01
N VAL A 54 -2.25 8.57 -6.08
CA VAL A 54 -3.23 7.49 -5.92
C VAL A 54 -4.02 7.36 -7.22
N GLU A 55 -3.85 6.22 -7.88
CA GLU A 55 -4.76 5.76 -8.93
C GLU A 55 -5.95 5.08 -8.24
N LYS A 56 -7.03 5.84 -8.04
CA LYS A 56 -8.15 5.40 -7.20
C LYS A 56 -8.86 4.18 -7.76
N HIS A 57 -9.19 4.12 -9.05
CA HIS A 57 -9.97 3.01 -9.61
C HIS A 57 -9.08 2.18 -10.54
N PHE A 58 -8.34 1.24 -9.95
CA PHE A 58 -7.29 0.50 -10.63
C PHE A 58 -7.71 -0.94 -10.92
N VAL A 59 -7.96 -1.28 -12.19
CA VAL A 59 -8.44 -2.60 -12.67
C VAL A 59 -9.85 -2.95 -12.21
N ILE A 60 -10.10 -2.93 -10.90
CA ILE A 60 -11.39 -3.16 -10.25
C ILE A 60 -11.89 -1.82 -9.69
N PRO A 61 -13.20 -1.49 -9.74
CA PRO A 61 -13.72 -0.21 -9.25
C PRO A 61 -13.34 0.13 -7.81
N THR A 62 -13.21 -0.86 -6.94
CA THR A 62 -12.85 -0.71 -5.53
C THR A 62 -11.40 -1.07 -5.24
N ALA A 63 -10.56 -1.37 -6.24
CA ALA A 63 -9.11 -1.52 -6.09
C ALA A 63 -8.41 -0.19 -6.38
N PHE A 64 -7.27 0.06 -5.73
CA PHE A 64 -6.46 1.26 -5.95
C PHE A 64 -4.97 0.91 -6.00
N LYS A 65 -4.19 1.77 -6.64
CA LYS A 65 -2.72 1.72 -6.62
C LYS A 65 -2.19 3.06 -6.17
N ALA A 66 -1.49 3.10 -5.04
CA ALA A 66 -0.85 4.31 -4.54
C ALA A 66 0.66 4.17 -4.56
N THR A 67 1.35 5.22 -5.00
CA THR A 67 2.80 5.18 -5.20
C THR A 67 3.50 6.34 -4.52
N ALA A 68 4.71 6.06 -4.02
CA ALA A 68 5.67 7.07 -3.59
C ALA A 68 7.01 6.86 -4.32
N ALA A 69 7.61 7.96 -4.77
CA ALA A 69 8.86 7.99 -5.54
C ALA A 69 9.83 9.05 -4.97
N ARG A 70 11.14 8.84 -5.17
CA ARG A 70 12.19 9.81 -4.79
C ARG A 70 13.05 10.20 -5.99
N LYS A 71 13.67 11.40 -5.89
CA LYS A 71 14.54 11.96 -6.94
C LYS A 71 15.92 11.33 -7.03
N ASP A 72 16.46 10.85 -5.92
CA ASP A 72 17.82 10.32 -5.81
C ASP A 72 17.90 8.81 -6.06
N PHE A 73 16.79 8.21 -6.49
CA PHE A 73 16.64 6.78 -6.70
C PHE A 73 16.89 6.41 -8.15
N THR A 74 17.09 5.12 -8.39
CA THR A 74 17.66 4.60 -9.65
C THR A 74 16.94 3.32 -10.05
N GLU A 75 17.09 2.88 -11.31
CA GLU A 75 16.52 1.62 -11.82
C GLU A 75 16.88 0.38 -10.98
N ASP A 76 18.02 0.40 -10.26
CA ASP A 76 18.44 -0.72 -9.41
C ASP A 76 17.78 -0.73 -8.02
N THR A 77 16.86 0.19 -7.74
CA THR A 77 16.26 0.31 -6.42
C THR A 77 15.06 -0.63 -6.28
N PRO A 78 15.03 -1.52 -5.27
CA PRO A 78 13.90 -2.42 -5.11
C PRO A 78 12.58 -1.69 -4.89
N ILE A 79 11.54 -2.11 -5.60
CA ILE A 79 10.17 -1.67 -5.43
C ILE A 79 9.47 -2.60 -4.45
N ILE A 80 8.99 -2.02 -3.35
CA ILE A 80 8.28 -2.75 -2.31
C ILE A 80 6.77 -2.52 -2.46
N GLY A 81 6.04 -3.58 -2.76
CA GLY A 81 4.58 -3.68 -2.72
C GLY A 81 4.07 -4.01 -1.33
N VAL A 82 3.07 -3.28 -0.87
CA VAL A 82 2.35 -3.51 0.39
C VAL A 82 0.86 -3.63 0.09
N MET A 83 0.26 -4.75 0.47
CA MET A 83 -1.14 -5.03 0.14
C MET A 83 -2.07 -4.70 1.30
N CYS A 84 -3.19 -4.08 0.96
CA CYS A 84 -4.29 -3.76 1.86
C CYS A 84 -5.54 -4.54 1.44
N GLU A 85 -6.22 -5.17 2.39
CA GLU A 85 -7.54 -5.81 2.19
C GLU A 85 -8.57 -5.12 3.08
N TYR A 86 -9.82 -5.10 2.66
CA TYR A 86 -10.85 -4.29 3.33
C TYR A 86 -12.29 -4.72 3.03
N ASP A 87 -12.50 -5.90 2.44
CA ASP A 87 -13.82 -6.54 2.40
C ASP A 87 -14.23 -7.11 3.76
N ALA A 88 -15.53 -7.28 3.94
CA ALA A 88 -16.17 -7.84 5.12
C ALA A 88 -16.93 -9.12 4.77
N LEU A 89 -17.26 -9.89 5.80
CA LEU A 89 -18.02 -11.13 5.66
C LEU A 89 -19.54 -10.90 5.82
N PRO A 90 -20.39 -11.63 5.06
CA PRO A 90 -21.83 -11.54 5.17
C PRO A 90 -22.34 -11.82 6.58
N GLY A 91 -23.08 -10.87 7.15
CA GLY A 91 -23.78 -11.01 8.43
C GLY A 91 -22.88 -10.93 9.68
N ILE A 92 -21.56 -10.93 9.54
CA ILE A 92 -20.62 -10.88 10.69
C ILE A 92 -19.58 -9.75 10.59
N GLY A 93 -19.57 -8.98 9.50
CA GLY A 93 -18.70 -7.81 9.33
C GLY A 93 -17.22 -8.19 9.18
N HIS A 94 -16.31 -7.36 9.67
CA HIS A 94 -14.86 -7.60 9.59
C HIS A 94 -14.36 -8.66 10.60
N ALA A 95 -15.04 -9.80 10.69
CA ALA A 95 -14.65 -10.89 11.58
C ALA A 95 -13.26 -11.47 11.25
N CYS A 96 -12.82 -11.36 9.98
CA CYS A 96 -11.47 -11.72 9.55
C CYS A 96 -10.42 -10.62 9.84
N GLY A 97 -10.86 -9.41 10.19
CA GLY A 97 -9.99 -8.31 10.60
C GLY A 97 -9.37 -7.51 9.45
N HIS A 98 -10.01 -7.45 8.29
CA HIS A 98 -9.47 -6.75 7.12
C HIS A 98 -9.28 -5.24 7.36
N ASN A 99 -10.09 -4.62 8.23
CA ASN A 99 -9.83 -3.27 8.73
C ASN A 99 -8.47 -3.10 9.44
N LEU A 100 -7.88 -4.17 9.98
CA LEU A 100 -6.53 -4.18 10.54
C LEU A 100 -5.47 -4.38 9.45
N ILE A 101 -5.73 -5.25 8.46
CA ILE A 101 -4.86 -5.46 7.30
C ILE A 101 -4.68 -4.15 6.53
N ALA A 102 -5.78 -3.43 6.28
CA ALA A 102 -5.75 -2.13 5.63
C ALA A 102 -4.83 -1.13 6.34
N ILE A 103 -4.99 -0.94 7.66
CA ILE A 103 -4.18 0.05 8.39
C ILE A 103 -2.74 -0.41 8.61
N LEU A 104 -2.47 -1.72 8.61
CA LEU A 104 -1.10 -2.24 8.64
C LEU A 104 -0.36 -1.79 7.38
N GLY A 105 -1.01 -1.90 6.21
CA GLY A 105 -0.45 -1.41 4.96
C GLY A 105 -0.22 0.10 4.98
N LEU A 106 -1.20 0.88 5.47
CA LEU A 106 -1.05 2.33 5.64
C LEU A 106 0.07 2.71 6.61
N ALA A 107 0.23 1.98 7.72
CA ALA A 107 1.27 2.24 8.71
C ALA A 107 2.67 2.03 8.12
N VAL A 108 2.87 0.94 7.39
CA VAL A 108 4.11 0.68 6.64
C VAL A 108 4.34 1.80 5.63
N ALA A 109 3.30 2.20 4.90
CA ALA A 109 3.38 3.26 3.91
C ALA A 109 3.83 4.60 4.52
N CYS A 110 3.18 5.03 5.60
CA CYS A 110 3.55 6.26 6.31
C CYS A 110 4.98 6.21 6.86
N ALA A 111 5.37 5.11 7.51
CA ALA A 111 6.70 4.99 8.10
C ALA A 111 7.81 5.06 7.06
N ILE A 112 7.60 4.37 5.94
CA ILE A 112 8.54 4.32 4.84
C ILE A 112 8.60 5.67 4.12
N LYS A 113 7.44 6.29 3.83
CA LYS A 113 7.35 7.66 3.27
C LYS A 113 8.09 8.68 4.14
N GLU A 114 7.93 8.65 5.46
CA GLU A 114 8.62 9.57 6.35
C GLU A 114 10.14 9.28 6.40
N ALA A 115 10.53 8.01 6.38
CA ALA A 115 11.93 7.62 6.34
C ALA A 115 12.60 8.03 5.01
N PHE A 116 11.82 8.09 3.93
CA PHE A 116 12.21 8.63 2.64
C PHE A 116 12.41 10.14 2.70
N ASP A 117 11.42 10.87 3.21
CA ASP A 117 11.43 12.32 3.25
C ASP A 117 12.51 12.87 4.21
N SER A 118 12.79 12.15 5.30
CA SER A 118 13.85 12.51 6.26
C SER A 118 15.27 12.18 5.81
N GLY A 119 15.42 11.33 4.79
CA GLY A 119 16.73 10.84 4.33
C GLY A 119 17.40 9.85 5.30
N VAL A 120 16.70 9.35 6.32
CA VAL A 120 17.25 8.34 7.26
C VAL A 120 17.57 7.03 6.54
N LEU A 121 16.75 6.68 5.54
CA LEU A 121 17.06 5.62 4.58
C LEU A 121 17.97 6.21 3.51
N LYS A 122 19.27 5.90 3.65
CA LYS A 122 20.29 6.25 2.65
C LYS A 122 20.05 5.42 1.40
N GLY A 123 19.61 6.07 0.32
CA GLY A 123 19.70 5.49 -1.01
C GLY A 123 21.17 5.38 -1.44
N LYS A 124 21.46 4.49 -2.39
CA LYS A 124 22.68 4.63 -3.19
C LYS A 124 22.32 5.61 -4.33
N PRO A 125 22.86 6.83 -4.38
CA PRO A 125 22.61 7.70 -5.51
C PRO A 125 23.23 7.08 -6.79
N ARG A 126 22.45 6.95 -7.88
CA ARG A 126 23.00 7.01 -9.25
C ARG A 126 22.63 8.36 -9.83
N TYR A 127 23.58 8.98 -10.50
CA TYR A 127 23.36 10.15 -11.32
C TYR A 127 23.04 9.69 -12.74
N THR A 128 21.83 9.93 -13.23
CA THR A 128 21.55 9.91 -14.67
C THR A 128 20.66 11.10 -15.02
N LEU A 129 21.16 11.99 -15.88
CA LEU A 129 20.35 13.04 -16.51
C LEU A 129 19.38 12.38 -17.48
N HIS A 130 18.08 12.60 -17.31
CA HIS A 130 17.12 12.54 -18.42
C HIS A 130 16.29 13.82 -18.40
N ALA A 131 16.40 14.59 -19.49
CA ALA A 131 15.57 15.75 -19.74
C ALA A 131 14.53 15.35 -20.78
N TYR A 132 13.24 15.42 -20.43
CA TYR A 132 12.16 15.43 -21.42
C TYR A 132 11.39 16.75 -21.32
N LEU A 133 11.34 17.48 -22.43
CA LEU A 133 10.42 18.60 -22.62
C LEU A 133 9.04 18.01 -22.93
N LEU A 134 8.07 18.17 -22.03
CA LEU A 134 6.68 17.79 -22.30
C LEU A 134 5.80 19.04 -22.35
N ASN A 135 5.15 19.18 -23.51
CA ASN A 135 4.29 20.29 -23.87
C ASN A 135 2.90 20.12 -23.23
N SER A 136 2.26 21.26 -23.04
CA SER A 136 1.08 21.54 -22.21
C SER A 136 -0.14 20.61 -22.32
N SER A 137 -0.81 20.44 -21.15
CA SER A 137 -2.26 20.25 -20.97
C SER A 137 -2.83 18.84 -20.70
N LEU A 138 -2.24 18.04 -19.80
CA LEU A 138 -2.94 16.96 -19.08
C LEU A 138 -2.31 16.78 -17.68
N ILE A 139 -3.13 16.64 -16.63
CA ILE A 139 -2.66 16.16 -15.31
C ILE A 139 -2.34 14.67 -15.49
N THR A 140 -1.08 14.40 -15.80
CA THR A 140 -0.54 13.05 -15.91
C THR A 140 0.37 12.87 -14.70
N CYS A 141 0.15 11.84 -13.88
CA CYS A 141 1.11 11.41 -12.85
C CYS A 141 2.34 10.77 -13.54
N ALA A 142 2.98 11.50 -14.45
CA ALA A 142 4.22 11.10 -15.11
C ALA A 142 5.36 11.42 -14.13
N TYR A 143 5.83 10.40 -13.43
CA TYR A 143 6.96 10.54 -12.54
C TYR A 143 8.27 10.49 -13.36
N ASP A 144 9.02 11.60 -13.39
CA ASP A 144 10.47 11.63 -13.69
C ASP A 144 11.30 11.01 -12.53
N TYR A 145 10.71 10.08 -11.78
CA TYR A 145 11.19 9.61 -10.49
C TYR A 145 11.07 8.10 -10.42
N TYR A 146 12.07 7.42 -9.85
CA TYR A 146 12.01 5.97 -9.67
C TYR A 146 11.06 5.63 -8.52
N LEU A 147 10.11 4.75 -8.81
CA LEU A 147 9.14 4.20 -7.86
C LEU A 147 9.88 3.43 -6.76
N GLN A 148 9.37 3.52 -5.53
CA GLN A 148 9.99 2.82 -4.41
C GLN A 148 8.98 2.01 -3.59
N MET A 149 7.74 2.48 -3.56
CA MET A 149 6.68 1.83 -2.82
C MET A 149 5.40 1.87 -3.62
N ILE A 150 4.74 0.72 -3.65
CA ILE A 150 3.38 0.55 -4.14
C ILE A 150 2.54 0.10 -2.94
N VAL A 151 1.47 0.84 -2.63
CA VAL A 151 0.39 0.36 -1.77
C VAL A 151 -0.73 -0.09 -2.69
N LEU A 152 -1.04 -1.37 -2.68
CA LEU A 152 -2.06 -1.96 -3.55
C LEU A 152 -3.30 -2.31 -2.73
N GLY A 153 -4.42 -1.66 -3.05
CA GLY A 153 -5.73 -1.99 -2.52
C GLY A 153 -6.28 -3.22 -3.22
N CYS A 154 -6.46 -4.30 -2.45
CA CYS A 154 -6.86 -5.62 -2.91
C CYS A 154 -8.27 -5.94 -2.38
N PRO A 155 -9.34 -5.61 -3.12
CA PRO A 155 -10.71 -5.94 -2.73
C PRO A 155 -10.95 -7.46 -2.85
N ALA A 156 -12.12 -7.91 -2.34
CA ALA A 156 -12.69 -9.22 -2.60
C ALA A 156 -11.74 -10.42 -2.31
N GLU A 157 -11.17 -10.48 -1.10
CA GLU A 157 -10.24 -11.54 -0.70
C GLU A 157 -10.93 -12.84 -0.28
N GLU A 158 -12.09 -12.75 0.38
CA GLU A 158 -12.77 -13.83 1.16
C GLU A 158 -13.29 -15.03 0.32
N GLY A 159 -12.69 -15.30 -0.83
CA GLY A 159 -13.01 -16.39 -1.75
C GLY A 159 -13.44 -15.92 -3.14
N GLU A 160 -13.44 -14.61 -3.38
CA GLU A 160 -14.03 -14.00 -4.56
C GLU A 160 -13.03 -13.72 -5.70
N GLY A 161 -11.75 -13.52 -5.37
CA GLY A 161 -10.66 -13.57 -6.34
C GLY A 161 -10.05 -12.23 -6.75
N GLY A 162 -10.30 -11.13 -6.03
CA GLY A 162 -9.83 -9.80 -6.46
C GLY A 162 -8.31 -9.68 -6.68
N LYS A 163 -7.48 -10.48 -5.99
CA LYS A 163 -6.03 -10.54 -6.28
C LYS A 163 -5.69 -11.26 -7.58
N ILE A 164 -6.49 -12.24 -7.99
CA ILE A 164 -6.31 -12.93 -9.27
C ILE A 164 -6.50 -11.91 -10.39
N ASP A 165 -7.60 -11.14 -10.34
CA ASP A 165 -7.88 -10.07 -11.30
C ASP A 165 -6.73 -9.05 -11.37
N LEU A 166 -6.17 -8.67 -10.21
CA LEU A 166 -5.02 -7.76 -10.13
C LEU A 166 -3.74 -8.37 -10.72
N ILE A 167 -3.45 -9.64 -10.42
CA ILE A 167 -2.29 -10.36 -10.97
C ILE A 167 -2.40 -10.47 -12.50
N GLU A 168 -3.57 -10.87 -13.02
CA GLU A 168 -3.79 -11.00 -14.46
C GLU A 168 -3.68 -9.66 -15.20
N ALA A 169 -3.98 -8.55 -14.52
CA ALA A 169 -3.82 -7.20 -15.05
C ALA A 169 -2.39 -6.63 -14.91
N GLY A 170 -1.43 -7.41 -14.39
CA GLY A 170 -0.03 -7.00 -14.24
C GLY A 170 0.22 -6.05 -13.05
N ALA A 171 -0.69 -5.98 -12.08
CA ALA A 171 -0.56 -5.08 -10.93
C ALA A 171 0.69 -5.32 -10.07
N TYR A 172 1.28 -6.51 -10.17
CA TYR A 172 2.43 -6.96 -9.39
C TYR A 172 3.74 -6.98 -10.19
N ASP A 173 3.70 -6.75 -11.50
CA ASP A 173 4.84 -6.97 -12.41
C ASP A 173 6.05 -6.07 -12.07
N ASP A 174 5.78 -4.87 -11.56
CA ASP A 174 6.80 -3.90 -11.17
C ASP A 174 7.32 -4.10 -9.72
N MET A 175 6.79 -5.06 -8.96
CA MET A 175 7.17 -5.28 -7.56
C MET A 175 8.30 -6.31 -7.43
N ASP A 176 9.41 -5.93 -6.81
CA ASP A 176 10.46 -6.89 -6.43
C ASP A 176 10.05 -7.73 -5.21
N ILE A 177 9.27 -7.10 -4.31
CA ILE A 177 8.80 -7.72 -3.07
C ILE A 177 7.36 -7.29 -2.86
N ALA A 178 6.47 -8.25 -2.64
CA ALA A 178 5.10 -8.01 -2.21
C ALA A 178 4.93 -8.50 -0.76
N MET A 179 4.49 -7.64 0.16
CA MET A 179 4.29 -7.99 1.58
C MET A 179 2.90 -7.62 2.11
N MET A 180 2.41 -8.44 3.04
CA MET A 180 1.15 -8.25 3.74
C MET A 180 1.21 -9.00 5.08
N ALA A 181 0.43 -8.55 6.05
CA ALA A 181 0.31 -9.21 7.35
C ALA A 181 -1.18 -9.34 7.70
N HIS A 182 -1.56 -10.55 8.12
CA HIS A 182 -2.92 -10.87 8.51
C HIS A 182 -3.03 -11.01 10.04
N PRO A 183 -4.05 -10.43 10.69
CA PRO A 183 -4.28 -10.63 12.12
C PRO A 183 -4.59 -12.10 12.41
N SER A 184 -4.09 -12.61 13.54
CA SER A 184 -4.39 -13.97 13.99
C SER A 184 -4.38 -14.02 15.52
N GLN A 185 -5.02 -15.04 16.08
CA GLN A 185 -4.97 -15.31 17.52
C GLN A 185 -3.57 -15.73 18.01
N PHE A 186 -2.69 -16.12 17.09
CA PHE A 186 -1.33 -16.58 17.40
C PHE A 186 -0.32 -15.94 16.46
N ASN A 187 0.90 -15.72 16.96
CA ASN A 187 2.02 -15.37 16.09
C ASN A 187 2.44 -16.62 15.30
N LEU A 188 2.50 -16.50 13.98
CA LEU A 188 3.00 -17.55 13.09
C LEU A 188 4.37 -17.13 12.55
N PRO A 189 5.48 -17.41 13.29
CA PRO A 189 6.83 -17.02 12.88
C PRO A 189 7.36 -17.82 11.67
N LYS A 190 6.58 -18.77 11.15
CA LYS A 190 6.88 -19.53 9.94
C LYS A 190 5.68 -19.44 8.99
N PRO A 191 5.90 -19.17 7.69
CA PRO A 191 4.81 -19.15 6.73
C PRO A 191 4.16 -20.54 6.66
N VAL A 192 2.84 -20.59 6.82
CA VAL A 192 2.05 -21.84 6.70
C VAL A 192 1.93 -22.23 5.22
N TYR A 193 1.89 -21.22 4.35
CA TYR A 193 1.87 -21.37 2.91
C TYR A 193 3.00 -20.53 2.31
N VAL A 194 3.84 -21.16 1.50
CA VAL A 194 4.80 -20.47 0.64
C VAL A 194 4.23 -20.60 -0.76
N ALA A 195 3.90 -19.47 -1.39
CA ALA A 195 3.64 -19.45 -2.82
C ALA A 195 4.90 -19.98 -3.51
N LYS A 196 4.85 -21.23 -3.98
CA LYS A 196 5.87 -21.80 -4.83
C LYS A 196 5.48 -21.45 -6.25
N ASN A 197 6.43 -20.88 -6.99
CA ASN A 197 6.32 -20.62 -8.41
C ASN A 197 5.69 -21.81 -9.15
N TRP A 198 4.70 -21.51 -9.99
CA TRP A 198 4.25 -22.40 -11.06
C TRP A 198 5.28 -22.39 -12.19
#